data_AF-A0A7K6IVW3-F1
#
_entry.id   AF-A0A7K6IVW3-F1
#
_cell.length_a   1.000
_cell.length_b   1.000
_cell.length_c   1.000
_cell.angle_alpha   90.00
_cell.angle_beta   90.00
_cell.angle_gamma   90.00
#
_symmetry.space_group_name_H-M   'P 1'
#
loop_
_entity.id
_entity.type
_entity.pdbx_description
1 polymer ?
#
loop_
_entity_poly.entity_id
_entity_poly.type
_entity_poly.pdbx_seq_one_letter_code
_entity_poly.pdbx_strand_id
1 'polypeptide(L)'
;EPHFVQVLPYGPYVYFFFREVAVELSALGKVLVARVARVCRNDRGGSPRVLERRWTSFLKVRLQCSVPGDTVFYFDVLEAVTPPQTLHGRPAVLALFGTQPNRQGHGDMGTIPGSAVCAFYLADVERSFEGPFAESRGATWTPVPEDRVPQPRPGCCAGMGPAAGVVTSGDFPDETLVFAKEHPLLHGAVGPAGGRPLFTRTGTRLTQLAVDTGAGPRGNQTVLFLGAEDGRVLKVLAAAQRPEATHAKALLLEEISLYDPGRSWKCPGARGHGRGQGHGVGAQGRAMAALSPCPRRSCLAARDPYCVWLPSRGCVPFSEDLPSGFQQDVEGSLGISGSCQGATAAADGDEDGDVAHEVRHPGPGAAATVPVPVLVGCVLGAFALGALATGLVATCCQRPAVPKAPPEPPCAPRTP
;
A
#
# COMPACT_ATOMS: atom_id res chain seq x y z
N GLU A 1 -1.51 -0.71 -22.45
CA GLU A 1 -0.18 -0.89 -21.83
C GLU A 1 -0.34 -1.42 -20.40
N PRO A 2 -0.57 -2.73 -20.21
CA PRO A 2 -0.66 -3.31 -18.87
C PRO A 2 0.74 -3.61 -18.31
N HIS A 3 0.88 -3.48 -16.99
CA HIS A 3 2.01 -3.97 -16.22
C HIS A 3 1.51 -5.01 -15.21
N PHE A 4 1.81 -6.29 -15.50
CA PHE A 4 1.39 -7.41 -14.66
C PHE A 4 2.19 -7.48 -13.36
N VAL A 5 1.50 -7.76 -12.25
CA VAL A 5 2.06 -7.76 -10.90
C VAL A 5 1.97 -9.15 -10.27
N GLN A 6 0.82 -9.82 -10.39
CA GLN A 6 0.60 -11.14 -9.78
C GLN A 6 -0.42 -11.96 -10.57
N VAL A 7 -0.27 -13.28 -10.52
CA VAL A 7 -1.25 -14.24 -11.04
C VAL A 7 -1.52 -15.28 -9.97
N LEU A 8 -2.79 -15.57 -9.69
CA LEU A 8 -3.15 -16.62 -8.73
C LEU A 8 -4.33 -17.49 -9.22
N PRO A 9 -4.23 -18.81 -9.07
CA PRO A 9 -5.34 -19.72 -9.30
C PRO A 9 -6.29 -19.72 -8.09
N TYR A 10 -7.58 -19.44 -8.29
CA TYR A 10 -8.61 -19.58 -7.24
C TYR A 10 -9.95 -20.05 -7.82
N GLY A 11 -10.57 -21.06 -7.20
CA GLY A 11 -11.79 -21.68 -7.74
C GLY A 11 -11.62 -22.19 -9.18
N PRO A 12 -12.62 -22.02 -10.07
CA PRO A 12 -12.53 -22.40 -11.49
C PRO A 12 -11.78 -21.37 -12.36
N TYR A 13 -11.23 -20.30 -11.75
CA TYR A 13 -10.62 -19.18 -12.45
C TYR A 13 -9.11 -19.07 -12.21
N VAL A 14 -8.46 -18.29 -13.08
CA VAL A 14 -7.13 -17.70 -12.85
C VAL A 14 -7.31 -16.19 -12.80
N TYR A 15 -6.82 -15.56 -11.74
CA TYR A 15 -6.90 -14.12 -11.53
C TYR A 15 -5.57 -13.45 -11.87
N PHE A 16 -5.63 -12.34 -12.59
CA PHE A 16 -4.49 -11.52 -12.98
C PHE A 16 -4.61 -10.15 -12.33
N PHE A 17 -3.59 -9.76 -11.58
CA PHE A 17 -3.48 -8.46 -10.94
C PHE A 17 -2.45 -7.64 -11.70
N PHE A 18 -2.86 -6.46 -12.15
CA PHE A 18 -2.02 -5.60 -12.98
C PHE A 18 -2.47 -4.14 -12.85
N ARG A 19 -1.66 -3.24 -13.39
CA ARG A 19 -2.06 -1.84 -13.61
C ARG A 19 -2.04 -1.52 -15.09
N GLU A 20 -2.93 -0.64 -15.53
CA GLU A 20 -3.01 -0.18 -16.93
C GLU A 20 -3.46 1.28 -17.00
N VAL A 21 -3.35 1.90 -18.16
CA VAL A 21 -3.98 3.20 -18.42
C VAL A 21 -5.51 3.00 -18.51
N ALA A 22 -6.25 3.72 -17.68
CA ALA A 22 -7.70 3.66 -17.60
C ALA A 22 -8.36 4.32 -18.80
N VAL A 23 -9.04 3.52 -19.63
CA VAL A 23 -9.84 4.04 -20.76
C VAL A 23 -11.07 4.81 -20.26
N GLU A 24 -11.60 4.40 -19.11
CA GLU A 24 -12.77 5.01 -18.47
C GLU A 24 -12.49 6.36 -17.81
N LEU A 25 -11.22 6.71 -17.65
CA LEU A 25 -10.78 8.00 -17.10
C LEU A 25 -10.05 8.85 -18.15
N SER A 26 -10.21 8.53 -19.43
CA SER A 26 -9.52 9.23 -20.53
C SER A 26 -9.75 10.75 -20.56
N ALA A 27 -10.90 11.23 -20.08
CA ALA A 27 -11.20 12.66 -19.92
C ALA A 27 -10.26 13.37 -18.91
N LEU A 28 -9.66 12.63 -17.98
CA LEU A 28 -8.67 13.12 -17.00
C LEU A 28 -7.22 12.97 -17.50
N GLY A 29 -7.03 12.52 -18.74
CA GLY A 29 -5.72 12.22 -19.31
C GLY A 29 -5.26 10.78 -19.05
N LYS A 30 -3.94 10.57 -19.05
CA LYS A 30 -3.34 9.22 -18.90
C LYS A 30 -3.23 8.84 -17.43
N VAL A 31 -4.32 8.33 -16.87
CA VAL A 31 -4.38 7.86 -15.46
C VAL A 31 -4.12 6.36 -15.40
N LEU A 32 -3.17 5.92 -14.57
CA LEU A 32 -3.00 4.49 -14.28
C LEU A 32 -4.04 4.04 -13.26
N VAL A 33 -4.58 2.83 -13.41
CA VAL A 33 -5.44 2.20 -12.40
C VAL A 33 -5.03 0.75 -12.17
N ALA A 34 -5.29 0.27 -10.95
CA ALA A 34 -5.15 -1.13 -10.59
C ALA A 34 -6.36 -1.94 -11.06
N ARG A 35 -6.09 -3.15 -11.54
CA ARG A 35 -7.08 -4.10 -12.05
C ARG A 35 -6.89 -5.45 -11.43
N VAL A 36 -8.01 -6.15 -11.27
CA VAL A 36 -8.06 -7.59 -11.23
C VAL A 36 -8.85 -8.06 -12.46
N ALA A 37 -8.30 -9.02 -13.18
CA ALA A 37 -9.00 -9.74 -14.24
C ALA A 37 -9.13 -11.22 -13.89
N ARG A 38 -10.08 -11.91 -14.52
CA ARG A 38 -10.20 -13.36 -14.43
C ARG A 38 -10.38 -14.00 -15.80
N VAL A 39 -9.96 -15.26 -15.92
CA VAL A 39 -10.29 -16.17 -17.02
C VAL A 39 -10.65 -17.53 -16.46
N CYS A 40 -11.54 -18.26 -17.13
CA CYS A 40 -11.86 -19.64 -16.79
C CYS A 40 -10.67 -20.55 -17.10
N ARG A 41 -10.35 -21.47 -16.18
CA ARG A 41 -9.25 -22.44 -16.38
C ARG A 41 -9.50 -23.41 -17.53
N ASN A 42 -10.77 -23.68 -17.83
CA ASN A 42 -11.20 -24.57 -18.89
C ASN A 42 -11.53 -23.83 -20.20
N ASP A 43 -11.18 -22.56 -20.33
CA ASP A 43 -11.37 -21.79 -21.57
C ASP A 43 -10.47 -22.34 -22.68
N ARG A 44 -11.08 -22.70 -23.82
CA ARG A 44 -10.44 -23.30 -24.99
C ARG A 44 -10.47 -22.38 -26.21
N GLY A 45 -10.90 -21.13 -26.05
CA GLY A 45 -11.14 -20.21 -27.14
C GLY A 45 -12.58 -20.25 -27.65
N GLY A 46 -12.94 -19.25 -28.45
CA GLY A 46 -14.29 -19.09 -29.00
C GLY A 46 -14.52 -19.90 -30.27
N SER A 47 -15.68 -19.67 -30.88
CA SER A 47 -16.09 -20.30 -32.13
C SER A 47 -15.14 -19.92 -33.28
N PRO A 48 -15.15 -20.65 -34.41
CA PRO A 48 -14.38 -20.26 -35.59
C PRO A 48 -14.73 -18.86 -36.14
N ARG A 49 -15.90 -18.31 -35.76
CA ARG A 49 -16.37 -17.00 -36.22
C ARG A 49 -15.97 -15.88 -35.25
N VAL A 50 -15.89 -16.15 -33.95
CA VAL A 50 -15.68 -15.13 -32.92
C VAL A 50 -14.73 -15.64 -31.85
N LEU A 51 -13.68 -14.86 -31.55
CA LEU A 51 -12.68 -15.18 -30.52
C LEU A 51 -11.97 -16.54 -30.72
N GLU A 52 -11.83 -16.99 -31.97
CA GLU A 52 -11.04 -18.19 -32.28
C GLU A 52 -9.62 -18.06 -31.66
N ARG A 53 -9.22 -19.04 -30.85
CA ARG A 53 -7.94 -19.07 -30.10
C ARG A 53 -7.69 -17.87 -29.19
N ARG A 54 -8.74 -17.16 -28.76
CA ARG A 54 -8.67 -16.04 -27.80
C ARG A 54 -9.57 -16.31 -26.61
N TRP A 55 -9.24 -15.75 -25.45
CA TRP A 55 -10.07 -15.90 -24.25
C TRP A 55 -11.52 -15.48 -24.50
N THR A 56 -12.45 -16.33 -24.08
CA THR A 56 -13.91 -16.09 -24.11
C THR A 56 -14.45 -15.61 -22.77
N SER A 57 -13.65 -15.80 -21.72
CA SER A 57 -14.01 -15.54 -20.33
C SER A 57 -13.26 -14.37 -19.69
N PHE A 58 -12.45 -13.63 -20.46
CA PHE A 58 -11.67 -12.51 -19.94
C PHE A 58 -12.57 -11.34 -19.54
N LEU A 59 -12.60 -11.05 -18.24
CA LEU A 59 -13.21 -9.85 -17.67
C LEU A 59 -12.23 -9.17 -16.73
N LYS A 60 -12.32 -7.85 -16.60
CA LYS A 60 -11.54 -7.06 -15.65
C LYS A 60 -12.39 -6.02 -14.92
N VAL A 61 -12.00 -5.70 -13.70
CA VAL A 61 -12.63 -4.70 -12.83
C VAL A 61 -11.57 -3.90 -12.08
N ARG A 62 -11.89 -2.67 -11.70
CA ARG A 62 -10.97 -1.80 -10.93
C ARG A 62 -10.80 -2.32 -9.51
N LEU A 63 -9.57 -2.34 -9.01
CA LEU A 63 -9.28 -2.41 -7.58
C LEU A 63 -9.13 -0.99 -7.04
N GLN A 64 -9.85 -0.66 -5.97
CA GLN A 64 -9.85 0.68 -5.40
C GLN A 64 -9.26 0.65 -3.99
N CYS A 65 -8.07 1.24 -3.82
CA CYS A 65 -7.48 1.48 -2.52
C CYS A 65 -7.53 2.98 -2.22
N SER A 66 -8.37 3.38 -1.26
CA SER A 66 -8.62 4.80 -0.99
C SER A 66 -8.77 5.10 0.50
N VAL A 67 -8.31 6.27 0.92
CA VAL A 67 -8.56 6.79 2.28
C VAL A 67 -9.87 7.58 2.27
N PRO A 68 -10.87 7.18 3.08
CA PRO A 68 -12.11 7.95 3.21
C PRO A 68 -11.88 9.25 3.97
N GLY A 69 -12.68 10.27 3.67
CA GLY A 69 -12.65 11.61 4.27
C GLY A 69 -13.56 12.58 3.51
N ASP A 70 -13.55 13.86 3.85
CA ASP A 70 -14.32 14.91 3.13
C ASP A 70 -13.95 14.93 1.64
N THR A 71 -12.67 14.66 1.36
CA THR A 71 -12.19 14.32 0.02
C THR A 71 -11.58 12.92 0.03
N VAL A 72 -11.93 12.11 -0.96
CA VAL A 72 -11.41 10.74 -1.09
C VAL A 72 -10.05 10.76 -1.79
N PHE A 73 -9.04 10.18 -1.16
CA PHE A 73 -7.70 10.07 -1.74
C PHE A 73 -7.44 8.65 -2.25
N TYR A 74 -7.03 8.50 -3.51
CA TYR A 74 -6.84 7.21 -4.18
C TYR A 74 -5.36 6.84 -4.37
N PHE A 75 -5.04 5.57 -4.14
CA PHE A 75 -3.77 4.95 -4.51
C PHE A 75 -4.06 3.98 -5.65
N ASP A 76 -3.74 4.39 -6.87
CA ASP A 76 -4.17 3.67 -8.08
C ASP A 76 -3.06 2.83 -8.73
N VAL A 77 -1.80 3.04 -8.35
CA VAL A 77 -0.66 2.34 -8.97
C VAL A 77 -0.36 1.07 -8.21
N LEU A 78 -0.79 -0.08 -8.72
CA LEU A 78 -0.53 -1.38 -8.08
C LEU A 78 0.96 -1.77 -8.18
N GLU A 79 1.64 -2.00 -7.06
CA GLU A 79 3.07 -2.37 -7.02
C GLU A 79 3.33 -3.84 -6.65
N ALA A 80 2.58 -4.41 -5.70
CA ALA A 80 2.74 -5.80 -5.28
C ALA A 80 1.40 -6.41 -4.82
N VAL A 81 1.24 -7.73 -4.95
CA VAL A 81 0.09 -8.49 -4.43
C VAL A 81 0.55 -9.81 -3.84
N THR A 82 0.09 -10.13 -2.64
CA THR A 82 0.40 -11.39 -1.96
C THR A 82 -0.33 -12.57 -2.60
N PRO A 83 0.14 -13.80 -2.40
CA PRO A 83 -0.73 -14.98 -2.49
C PRO A 83 -1.92 -14.85 -1.53
N PRO A 84 -3.00 -15.62 -1.72
CA PRO A 84 -4.12 -15.66 -0.78
C PRO A 84 -3.65 -15.92 0.65
N GLN A 85 -4.12 -15.10 1.58
CA GLN A 85 -3.90 -15.19 3.02
C GLN A 85 -5.23 -15.33 3.74
N THR A 86 -5.21 -15.84 4.97
CA THR A 86 -6.39 -15.87 5.84
C THR A 86 -6.42 -14.61 6.69
N LEU A 87 -7.33 -13.68 6.39
CA LEU A 87 -7.53 -12.44 7.14
C LEU A 87 -8.90 -12.47 7.82
N HIS A 88 -8.93 -12.38 9.15
CA HIS A 88 -10.16 -12.48 9.95
C HIS A 88 -11.01 -13.73 9.59
N GLY A 89 -10.34 -14.87 9.40
CA GLY A 89 -10.99 -16.14 9.04
C GLY A 89 -11.48 -16.24 7.59
N ARG A 90 -11.21 -15.25 6.73
CA ARG A 90 -11.64 -15.24 5.33
C ARG A 90 -10.45 -15.16 4.36
N PRO A 91 -10.50 -15.84 3.20
CA PRO A 91 -9.50 -15.70 2.16
C PRO A 91 -9.45 -14.26 1.62
N ALA A 92 -8.26 -13.67 1.61
CA ALA A 92 -8.02 -12.32 1.11
C ALA A 92 -6.65 -12.23 0.42
N VAL A 93 -6.52 -11.26 -0.47
CA VAL A 93 -5.21 -10.81 -0.97
C VAL A 93 -4.88 -9.46 -0.38
N LEU A 94 -3.61 -9.24 -0.07
CA LEU A 94 -3.11 -7.92 0.32
C LEU A 94 -2.32 -7.35 -0.84
N ALA A 95 -2.51 -6.07 -1.10
CA ALA A 95 -1.93 -5.39 -2.23
C ALA A 95 -1.34 -4.04 -1.81
N LEU A 96 -0.18 -3.74 -2.37
CA LEU A 96 0.55 -2.50 -2.19
C LEU A 96 0.28 -1.59 -3.38
N PHE A 97 -0.11 -0.35 -3.09
CA PHE A 97 -0.44 0.67 -4.07
C PHE A 97 0.44 1.91 -3.85
N GLY A 98 0.67 2.64 -4.94
CA GLY A 98 1.31 3.94 -4.98
C GLY A 98 0.40 5.03 -5.56
N THR A 99 0.81 6.27 -5.39
CA THR A 99 0.26 7.43 -6.10
C THR A 99 0.70 7.44 -7.56
N GLN A 100 0.02 8.23 -8.41
CA GLN A 100 0.41 8.41 -9.80
C GLN A 100 1.88 8.87 -9.90
N PRO A 101 2.68 8.32 -10.84
CA PRO A 101 4.02 8.82 -11.09
C PRO A 101 3.94 10.22 -11.70
N ASN A 102 4.87 11.10 -11.35
CA ASN A 102 4.97 12.43 -11.96
C ASN A 102 5.25 12.28 -13.46
N ARG A 103 4.21 12.46 -14.26
CA ARG A 103 4.28 12.54 -15.71
C ARG A 103 3.60 13.83 -16.12
N GLN A 104 4.35 14.92 -16.09
CA GLN A 104 4.44 15.94 -17.14
C GLN A 104 5.26 17.10 -16.55
N GLY A 105 6.29 17.54 -17.26
CA GLY A 105 7.06 18.76 -16.97
C GLY A 105 6.27 20.05 -17.25
N HIS A 106 5.02 20.13 -16.79
CA HIS A 106 4.36 21.41 -16.61
C HIS A 106 4.63 21.83 -15.17
N GLY A 107 5.33 22.95 -15.03
CA GLY A 107 5.80 23.45 -13.75
C GLY A 107 4.67 23.52 -12.73
N ASP A 108 5.04 23.14 -11.53
CA ASP A 108 4.37 23.31 -10.24
C ASP A 108 3.59 22.11 -9.68
N MET A 109 4.10 21.65 -8.52
CA MET A 109 3.66 20.58 -7.64
C MET A 109 3.74 19.13 -8.16
N GLY A 110 4.93 18.53 -8.06
CA GLY A 110 5.07 17.07 -8.16
C GLY A 110 4.19 16.34 -7.13
N THR A 111 3.49 15.29 -7.56
CA THR A 111 2.75 14.37 -6.69
C THR A 111 3.69 13.87 -5.60
N ILE A 112 3.34 14.12 -4.34
CA ILE A 112 4.08 13.58 -3.19
C ILE A 112 3.97 12.05 -3.27
N PRO A 113 5.09 11.31 -3.31
CA PRO A 113 5.05 9.86 -3.32
C PRO A 113 4.27 9.36 -2.11
N GLY A 114 3.17 8.66 -2.38
CA GLY A 114 2.36 8.01 -1.37
C GLY A 114 2.30 6.51 -1.64
N SER A 115 2.24 5.72 -0.58
CA SER A 115 2.01 4.28 -0.66
C SER A 115 0.95 3.84 0.34
N ALA A 116 0.17 2.83 -0.01
CA ALA A 116 -0.87 2.26 0.83
C ALA A 116 -0.95 0.74 0.67
N VAL A 117 -1.25 0.04 1.75
CA VAL A 117 -1.56 -1.40 1.73
C VAL A 117 -3.04 -1.58 1.96
N CYS A 118 -3.73 -2.20 1.02
CA CYS A 118 -5.14 -2.58 1.15
C CYS A 118 -5.27 -4.10 1.11
N ALA A 119 -6.27 -4.64 1.82
CA ALA A 119 -6.68 -6.03 1.71
C ALA A 119 -7.98 -6.13 0.92
N PHE A 120 -8.19 -7.20 0.16
CA PHE A 120 -9.41 -7.47 -0.60
C PHE A 120 -9.85 -8.90 -0.34
N TYR A 121 -11.06 -9.11 0.18
CA TYR A 121 -11.59 -10.46 0.34
C TYR A 121 -11.86 -11.07 -1.04
N LEU A 122 -11.46 -12.32 -1.24
CA LEU A 122 -11.65 -13.00 -2.53
C LEU A 122 -13.14 -13.14 -2.87
N ALA A 123 -14.01 -13.28 -1.88
CA ALA A 123 -15.46 -13.28 -2.09
C ALA A 123 -16.00 -11.95 -2.67
N ASP A 124 -15.43 -10.82 -2.28
CA ASP A 124 -15.84 -9.51 -2.82
C ASP A 124 -15.30 -9.31 -4.24
N VAL A 125 -14.09 -9.82 -4.50
CA VAL A 125 -13.53 -9.90 -5.86
C VAL A 125 -14.43 -10.77 -6.74
N GLU A 126 -14.82 -11.96 -6.31
CA GLU A 126 -15.72 -12.87 -7.06
C GLU A 126 -17.06 -12.22 -7.38
N ARG A 127 -17.71 -11.63 -6.36
CA ARG A 127 -18.99 -10.94 -6.51
C ARG A 127 -18.91 -9.79 -7.51
N SER A 128 -17.80 -9.06 -7.54
CA SER A 128 -17.64 -7.95 -8.49
C SER A 128 -17.70 -8.40 -9.95
N PHE A 129 -17.33 -9.66 -10.25
CA PHE A 129 -17.43 -10.21 -11.59
C PHE A 129 -18.85 -10.66 -12.01
N GLU A 130 -19.79 -10.63 -11.08
CA GLU A 130 -21.23 -10.81 -11.35
C GLU A 130 -21.93 -9.46 -11.57
N GLY A 131 -21.19 -8.35 -11.38
CA GLY A 131 -21.69 -6.99 -11.57
C GLY A 131 -21.94 -6.62 -13.04
N PRO A 132 -22.51 -5.42 -13.28
CA PRO A 132 -22.82 -4.95 -14.62
C PRO A 132 -21.56 -4.69 -15.45
N PHE A 133 -21.65 -4.92 -16.75
CA PHE A 133 -20.61 -4.52 -17.71
C PHE A 133 -20.55 -3.01 -17.84
N ALA A 134 -19.39 -2.46 -18.20
CA ALA A 134 -19.24 -1.04 -18.51
C ALA A 134 -19.28 -0.82 -20.02
N GLU A 135 -20.03 0.18 -20.46
CA GLU A 135 -20.03 0.66 -21.84
C GLU A 135 -19.72 2.17 -21.88
N SER A 136 -19.08 2.61 -22.96
CA SER A 136 -18.85 4.04 -23.21
C SER A 136 -20.08 4.67 -23.88
N ARG A 137 -20.59 5.75 -23.29
CA ARG A 137 -21.58 6.66 -23.87
C ARG A 137 -20.95 8.04 -24.03
N GLY A 138 -20.20 8.20 -25.12
CA GLY A 138 -19.42 9.42 -25.37
C GLY A 138 -18.23 9.53 -24.43
N ALA A 139 -18.26 10.52 -23.52
CA ALA A 139 -17.19 10.75 -22.55
C ALA A 139 -17.42 10.00 -21.21
N THR A 140 -18.58 9.38 -21.01
CA THR A 140 -18.97 8.75 -19.74
C THR A 140 -19.08 7.24 -19.89
N TRP A 141 -18.68 6.52 -18.85
CA TRP A 141 -18.80 5.05 -18.79
C TRP A 141 -19.96 4.66 -17.87
N THR A 142 -20.96 3.98 -18.43
CA THR A 142 -22.21 3.63 -17.75
C THR A 142 -22.39 2.12 -17.65
N PRO A 143 -23.15 1.62 -16.66
CA PRO A 143 -23.48 0.20 -16.59
C PRO A 143 -24.38 -0.20 -17.77
N VAL A 144 -24.08 -1.34 -18.38
CA VAL A 144 -24.94 -1.99 -19.37
C VAL A 144 -26.17 -2.55 -18.65
N PRO A 145 -27.40 -2.19 -19.06
CA PRO A 145 -28.63 -2.80 -18.55
C PRO A 145 -28.66 -4.32 -18.77
N GLU A 146 -29.12 -5.06 -17.75
CA GLU A 146 -29.07 -6.52 -17.70
C GLU A 146 -29.90 -7.19 -18.81
N ASP A 147 -30.98 -6.55 -19.27
CA ASP A 147 -31.82 -7.01 -20.39
C ASP A 147 -31.09 -7.04 -21.74
N ARG A 148 -29.97 -6.32 -21.87
CA ARG A 148 -29.10 -6.35 -23.06
C ARG A 148 -27.92 -7.32 -22.92
N VAL A 149 -27.79 -8.01 -21.79
CA VAL A 149 -26.72 -9.00 -21.59
C VAL A 149 -27.18 -10.35 -22.14
N PRO A 150 -26.47 -10.94 -23.11
CA PRO A 150 -26.88 -12.20 -23.72
C PRO A 150 -26.74 -13.38 -22.76
N GLN A 151 -27.41 -14.49 -23.10
CA GLN A 151 -27.34 -15.75 -22.35
C GLN A 151 -26.66 -16.85 -23.19
N PRO A 152 -25.80 -17.69 -22.59
CA PRO A 152 -25.32 -17.61 -21.20
C PRO A 152 -24.51 -16.35 -20.93
N ARG A 153 -24.54 -15.84 -19.68
CA ARG A 153 -23.84 -14.59 -19.33
C ARG A 153 -22.35 -14.63 -19.73
N PRO A 154 -21.86 -13.63 -20.49
CA PRO A 154 -20.44 -13.49 -20.82
C PRO A 154 -19.52 -13.56 -19.59
N GLY A 155 -18.44 -14.34 -19.67
CA GLY A 155 -17.51 -14.56 -18.55
C GLY A 155 -17.80 -15.78 -17.67
N CYS A 156 -18.92 -16.48 -17.87
CA CYS A 156 -19.16 -17.78 -17.24
C CYS A 156 -18.30 -18.90 -17.86
N CYS A 157 -17.96 -19.92 -17.07
CA CYS A 157 -17.19 -21.06 -17.55
C CYS A 157 -18.11 -22.12 -18.18
N ALA A 158 -17.73 -22.64 -19.35
CA ALA A 158 -18.45 -23.73 -20.00
C ALA A 158 -18.59 -24.94 -19.03
N GLY A 159 -19.77 -25.55 -19.00
CA GLY A 159 -20.10 -26.68 -18.14
C GLY A 159 -20.38 -26.31 -16.68
N MET A 160 -20.49 -25.02 -16.34
CA MET A 160 -20.69 -24.57 -14.96
C MET A 160 -21.81 -23.54 -14.84
N GLY A 161 -22.58 -23.63 -13.75
CA GLY A 161 -23.60 -22.63 -13.38
C GLY A 161 -24.57 -22.32 -14.53
N PRO A 162 -24.77 -21.03 -14.89
CA PRO A 162 -25.63 -20.62 -16.00
C PRO A 162 -25.22 -21.19 -17.38
N ALA A 163 -23.98 -21.65 -17.54
CA ALA A 163 -23.44 -22.24 -18.76
C ALA A 163 -23.29 -23.77 -18.67
N ALA A 164 -24.03 -24.44 -17.78
CA ALA A 164 -23.97 -25.90 -17.61
C ALA A 164 -24.29 -26.69 -18.90
N GLY A 165 -25.13 -26.14 -19.78
CA GLY A 165 -25.46 -26.74 -21.08
C GLY A 165 -24.40 -26.54 -22.18
N VAL A 166 -23.36 -25.74 -21.93
CA VAL A 166 -22.28 -25.45 -22.89
C VAL A 166 -21.13 -26.42 -22.65
N VAL A 167 -20.77 -27.23 -23.65
CA VAL A 167 -19.74 -28.27 -23.50
C VAL A 167 -18.33 -27.68 -23.48
N THR A 168 -18.01 -26.81 -24.45
CA THR A 168 -16.73 -26.12 -24.53
C THR A 168 -16.94 -24.62 -24.78
N SER A 169 -15.95 -23.78 -24.49
CA SER A 169 -16.05 -22.34 -24.76
C SER A 169 -16.24 -22.00 -26.25
N GLY A 170 -15.90 -22.91 -27.16
CA GLY A 170 -16.13 -22.74 -28.60
C GLY A 170 -17.60 -22.88 -28.98
N ASP A 171 -18.41 -23.49 -28.11
CA ASP A 171 -19.84 -23.76 -28.32
C ASP A 171 -20.74 -22.64 -27.78
N PHE A 172 -20.17 -21.57 -27.21
CA PHE A 172 -20.95 -20.39 -26.82
C PHE A 172 -21.61 -19.75 -28.06
N PRO A 173 -22.83 -19.21 -27.92
CA PRO A 173 -23.47 -18.44 -29.00
C PRO A 173 -22.59 -17.26 -29.43
N ASP A 174 -22.58 -16.97 -30.74
CA ASP A 174 -21.75 -15.88 -31.28
C ASP A 174 -22.08 -14.53 -30.63
N GLU A 175 -23.36 -14.27 -30.31
CA GLU A 175 -23.79 -13.06 -29.61
C GLU A 175 -23.09 -12.92 -28.24
N THR A 176 -23.00 -14.01 -27.48
CA THR A 176 -22.27 -14.04 -26.20
C THR A 176 -20.79 -13.74 -26.40
N LEU A 177 -20.17 -14.32 -27.44
CA LEU A 177 -18.76 -14.13 -27.74
C LEU A 177 -18.44 -12.72 -28.26
N VAL A 178 -19.31 -12.15 -29.10
CA VAL A 178 -19.19 -10.76 -29.57
C VAL A 178 -19.33 -9.79 -28.41
N PHE A 179 -20.33 -10.00 -27.54
CA PHE A 179 -20.51 -9.19 -26.36
C PHE A 179 -19.28 -9.25 -25.45
N ALA A 180 -18.75 -10.45 -25.16
CA ALA A 180 -17.55 -10.63 -24.33
C ALA A 180 -16.32 -9.90 -24.90
N LYS A 181 -16.17 -9.93 -26.23
CA LYS A 181 -15.09 -9.22 -26.93
C LYS A 181 -15.20 -7.71 -26.79
N GLU A 182 -16.42 -7.17 -26.84
CA GLU A 182 -16.68 -5.72 -26.82
C GLU A 182 -16.75 -5.13 -25.40
N HIS A 183 -17.13 -5.95 -24.41
CA HIS A 183 -17.34 -5.52 -23.02
C HIS A 183 -16.43 -6.25 -22.01
N PRO A 184 -15.10 -6.17 -22.14
CA PRO A 184 -14.19 -6.84 -21.19
C PRO A 184 -14.11 -6.13 -19.83
N LEU A 185 -14.58 -4.89 -19.71
CA LEU A 185 -14.53 -4.08 -18.50
C LEU A 185 -15.88 -4.12 -17.77
N LEU A 186 -15.83 -4.38 -16.46
CA LEU A 186 -16.98 -4.29 -15.58
C LEU A 186 -17.10 -2.90 -14.95
N HIS A 187 -18.34 -2.47 -14.70
CA HIS A 187 -18.63 -1.21 -14.04
C HIS A 187 -18.45 -1.34 -12.52
N GLY A 188 -18.07 -0.24 -11.87
CA GLY A 188 -17.76 -0.20 -10.44
C GLY A 188 -16.32 -0.60 -10.13
N ALA A 189 -16.06 -0.88 -8.85
CA ALA A 189 -14.75 -1.23 -8.34
C ALA A 189 -14.85 -2.14 -7.11
N VAL A 190 -13.80 -2.92 -6.86
CA VAL A 190 -13.65 -3.68 -5.62
C VAL A 190 -13.03 -2.77 -4.56
N GLY A 191 -13.78 -2.51 -3.48
CA GLY A 191 -13.28 -1.76 -2.32
C GLY A 191 -12.45 -2.61 -1.37
N PRO A 192 -11.65 -1.99 -0.48
CA PRO A 192 -10.81 -2.73 0.44
C PRO A 192 -11.64 -3.31 1.60
N ALA A 193 -11.19 -4.45 2.13
CA ALA A 193 -11.65 -5.00 3.39
C ALA A 193 -11.60 -3.92 4.48
N GLY A 194 -12.70 -3.72 5.21
CA GLY A 194 -12.81 -2.68 6.24
C GLY A 194 -12.94 -1.25 5.70
N GLY A 195 -13.05 -1.05 4.38
CA GLY A 195 -13.36 0.23 3.73
C GLY A 195 -12.22 1.27 3.73
N ARG A 196 -11.01 0.89 4.17
CA ARG A 196 -9.83 1.78 4.22
C ARG A 196 -8.52 0.96 4.11
N PRO A 197 -7.36 1.60 3.85
CA PRO A 197 -6.07 0.92 3.86
C PRO A 197 -5.68 0.43 5.26
N LEU A 198 -4.94 -0.67 5.31
CA LEU A 198 -4.31 -1.21 6.51
C LEU A 198 -3.11 -0.38 6.97
N PHE A 199 -2.44 0.28 6.03
CA PHE A 199 -1.27 1.13 6.26
C PHE A 199 -1.15 2.16 5.14
N THR A 200 -0.67 3.36 5.48
CA THR A 200 -0.30 4.41 4.52
C THR A 200 1.04 5.02 4.91
N ARG A 201 1.82 5.43 3.90
CA ARG A 201 3.11 6.13 4.07
C ARG A 201 3.26 7.18 2.98
N THR A 202 3.82 8.33 3.33
CA THR A 202 4.21 9.38 2.37
C THR A 202 5.72 9.55 2.34
N GLY A 203 6.23 10.18 1.30
CA GLY A 203 7.64 10.56 1.13
C GLY A 203 8.43 9.58 0.27
N THR A 204 8.41 8.29 0.60
CA THR A 204 9.18 7.26 -0.13
C THR A 204 8.25 6.20 -0.68
N ARG A 205 8.47 5.78 -1.94
CA ARG A 205 7.68 4.72 -2.55
C ARG A 205 8.07 3.35 -2.01
N LEU A 206 7.05 2.59 -1.64
CA LEU A 206 7.16 1.19 -1.29
C LEU A 206 6.97 0.33 -2.55
N THR A 207 7.75 -0.73 -2.67
CA THR A 207 7.82 -1.57 -3.89
C THR A 207 7.63 -3.05 -3.63
N GLN A 208 7.84 -3.52 -2.39
CA GLN A 208 7.70 -4.93 -2.02
C GLN A 208 6.78 -5.10 -0.82
N LEU A 209 6.05 -6.21 -0.80
CA LEU A 209 5.11 -6.56 0.26
C LEU A 209 5.24 -8.04 0.62
N ALA A 210 5.48 -8.30 1.91
CA ALA A 210 5.25 -9.59 2.56
C ALA A 210 4.38 -9.39 3.80
N VAL A 211 3.60 -10.40 4.16
CA VAL A 211 2.56 -10.29 5.18
C VAL A 211 2.51 -11.56 6.01
N ASP A 212 2.35 -11.40 7.32
CA ASP A 212 1.92 -12.44 8.25
C ASP A 212 0.60 -12.02 8.89
N THR A 213 -0.49 -12.73 8.60
CA THR A 213 -1.83 -12.44 9.15
C THR A 213 -2.12 -13.18 10.46
N GLY A 214 -1.21 -14.05 10.90
CA GLY A 214 -1.33 -14.89 12.09
C GLY A 214 -0.25 -14.60 13.12
N ALA A 215 0.24 -13.37 13.19
CA ALA A 215 1.37 -13.04 14.05
C ALA A 215 0.99 -13.05 15.54
N GLY A 216 1.95 -13.48 16.36
CA GLY A 216 1.90 -13.50 17.81
C GLY A 216 1.09 -14.65 18.43
N PRO A 217 1.05 -14.73 19.77
CA PRO A 217 0.57 -15.90 20.51
C PRO A 217 -0.90 -16.27 20.27
N ARG A 218 -1.71 -15.28 19.87
CA ARG A 218 -3.15 -15.48 19.59
C ARG A 218 -3.44 -15.67 18.10
N GLY A 219 -2.43 -15.59 17.23
CA GLY A 219 -2.61 -15.73 15.78
C GLY A 219 -3.55 -14.70 15.16
N ASN A 220 -3.69 -13.52 15.77
CA ASN A 220 -4.72 -12.54 15.40
C ASN A 220 -4.15 -11.15 15.07
N GLN A 221 -2.83 -11.02 14.97
CA GLN A 221 -2.17 -9.79 14.56
C GLN A 221 -1.74 -9.91 13.11
N THR A 222 -1.86 -8.80 12.36
CA THR A 222 -1.35 -8.71 11.00
C THR A 222 -0.11 -7.84 10.97
N VAL A 223 1.03 -8.42 10.57
CA VAL A 223 2.30 -7.71 10.40
C VAL A 223 2.65 -7.61 8.91
N LEU A 224 3.01 -6.41 8.48
CA LEU A 224 3.42 -6.08 7.13
C LEU A 224 4.94 -5.87 7.11
N PHE A 225 5.61 -6.47 6.13
CA PHE A 225 7.02 -6.25 5.83
C PHE A 225 7.11 -5.57 4.46
N LEU A 226 7.60 -4.35 4.44
CA LEU A 226 7.52 -3.44 3.30
C LEU A 226 8.91 -3.03 2.85
N GLY A 227 9.26 -3.34 1.60
CA GLY A 227 10.49 -2.86 0.99
C GLY A 227 10.27 -1.50 0.34
N ALA A 228 11.15 -0.54 0.62
CA ALA A 228 11.16 0.78 0.02
C ALA A 228 12.17 0.85 -1.15
N GLU A 229 11.95 1.77 -2.09
CA GLU A 229 12.85 1.95 -3.24
C GLU A 229 14.26 2.44 -2.86
N ASP A 230 14.42 3.04 -1.68
CA ASP A 230 15.72 3.48 -1.14
C ASP A 230 16.46 2.40 -0.34
N GLY A 231 15.97 1.16 -0.38
CA GLY A 231 16.63 0.01 0.27
C GLY A 231 16.31 -0.15 1.75
N ARG A 232 15.38 0.65 2.30
CA ARG A 232 14.83 0.41 3.64
C ARG A 232 13.80 -0.70 3.64
N VAL A 233 13.69 -1.39 4.78
CA VAL A 233 12.62 -2.33 5.06
C VAL A 233 11.90 -1.92 6.33
N LEU A 234 10.57 -1.83 6.25
CA LEU A 234 9.71 -1.46 7.35
C LEU A 234 8.96 -2.70 7.85
N LYS A 235 8.92 -2.89 9.16
CA LYS A 235 8.04 -3.84 9.84
C LYS A 235 6.91 -3.05 10.52
N VAL A 236 5.67 -3.35 10.14
CA VAL A 236 4.50 -2.58 10.55
C VAL A 236 3.43 -3.50 11.11
N LEU A 237 2.96 -3.24 12.32
CA LEU A 237 1.71 -3.81 12.80
C LEU A 237 0.55 -3.08 12.12
N ALA A 238 -0.26 -3.81 11.35
CA ALA A 238 -1.36 -3.24 10.59
C ALA A 238 -2.46 -2.66 11.49
N ALA A 239 -3.18 -1.67 10.99
CA ALA A 239 -4.35 -1.12 11.68
C ALA A 239 -5.40 -2.22 11.90
N ALA A 240 -5.87 -2.36 13.15
CA ALA A 240 -6.99 -3.25 13.46
C ALA A 240 -8.25 -2.77 12.73
N GLN A 241 -8.84 -3.63 11.88
CA GLN A 241 -10.07 -3.32 11.17
C GLN A 241 -11.30 -3.65 12.05
N ARG A 242 -11.47 -2.95 13.17
CA ARG A 242 -12.68 -3.07 14.02
C ARG A 242 -13.70 -1.99 13.63
N PRO A 243 -15.01 -2.31 13.55
CA PRO A 243 -16.06 -1.34 13.21
C PRO A 243 -16.08 -0.11 14.14
N GLU A 244 -15.78 -0.32 15.42
CA GLU A 244 -15.78 0.72 16.46
C GLU A 244 -14.45 1.50 16.55
N ALA A 245 -13.39 1.00 15.90
CA ALA A 245 -12.08 1.63 15.92
C ALA A 245 -11.94 2.62 14.75
N THR A 246 -12.60 3.77 14.89
CA THR A 246 -12.45 4.92 13.98
C THR A 246 -11.01 5.45 13.91
N HIS A 247 -10.15 5.10 14.88
CA HIS A 247 -8.77 5.56 15.00
C HIS A 247 -7.70 4.46 15.13
N ALA A 248 -8.01 3.20 14.80
CA ALA A 248 -6.97 2.17 14.77
C ALA A 248 -5.89 2.56 13.73
N LYS A 249 -4.71 2.93 14.23
CA LYS A 249 -3.57 3.36 13.43
C LYS A 249 -2.58 2.21 13.36
N ALA A 250 -2.06 1.95 12.17
CA ALA A 250 -0.93 1.06 12.01
C ALA A 250 0.29 1.60 12.78
N LEU A 251 1.06 0.69 13.37
CA LEU A 251 2.24 1.02 14.16
C LEU A 251 3.50 0.55 13.43
N LEU A 252 4.41 1.48 13.14
CA LEU A 252 5.75 1.14 12.68
C LEU A 252 6.52 0.53 13.86
N LEU A 253 6.82 -0.77 13.76
CA LEU A 253 7.55 -1.51 14.79
C LEU A 253 9.07 -1.32 14.61
N GLU A 254 9.54 -1.44 13.38
CA GLU A 254 10.96 -1.35 13.05
C GLU A 254 11.16 -0.79 11.63
N GLU A 255 12.24 -0.06 11.43
CA GLU A 255 12.70 0.40 10.12
C GLU A 255 14.22 0.17 10.05
N ILE A 256 14.67 -0.63 9.08
CA ILE A 256 16.09 -0.94 8.88
C ILE A 256 16.54 -0.54 7.48
N SER A 257 17.80 -0.15 7.35
CA SER A 257 18.46 0.05 6.05
C SER A 257 19.33 -1.16 5.73
N LEU A 258 19.03 -1.87 4.63
CA LEU A 258 19.83 -3.04 4.22
C LEU A 258 21.21 -2.67 3.65
N TYR A 259 21.39 -1.40 3.26
CA TYR A 259 22.62 -0.87 2.68
C TYR A 259 23.37 0.07 3.63
N ASP A 260 23.34 -0.20 4.93
CA ASP A 260 24.17 0.54 5.90
C ASP A 260 25.62 0.00 5.89
N PRO A 261 26.62 0.78 5.41
CA PRO A 261 28.02 0.34 5.36
C PRO A 261 28.60 0.00 6.74
N GLY A 262 28.00 0.51 7.83
CA GLY A 262 28.44 0.29 9.20
C GLY A 262 27.88 -0.98 9.86
N ARG A 263 26.91 -1.67 9.24
CA ARG A 263 26.28 -2.87 9.81
C ARG A 263 26.59 -4.10 8.95
N SER A 264 27.53 -4.92 9.40
CA SER A 264 27.71 -6.28 8.88
C SER A 264 26.49 -7.14 9.24
N TRP A 265 25.58 -7.31 8.28
CA TRP A 265 24.43 -8.21 8.44
C TRP A 265 24.90 -9.67 8.37
N LYS A 266 25.16 -10.29 9.53
CA LYS A 266 25.41 -11.73 9.62
C LYS A 266 24.06 -12.44 9.73
N CYS A 267 23.55 -12.99 8.63
CA CYS A 267 22.39 -13.88 8.67
C CYS A 267 22.66 -15.08 9.61
N PRO A 268 21.88 -15.28 10.68
CA PRO A 268 21.91 -16.53 11.41
C PRO A 268 21.31 -17.61 10.51
N GLY A 269 22.11 -18.60 10.08
CA GLY A 269 21.60 -19.75 9.33
C GLY A 269 22.19 -19.98 7.93
N ALA A 270 23.19 -19.21 7.49
CA ALA A 270 23.95 -19.54 6.27
C ALA A 270 24.93 -20.71 6.52
N ARG A 271 24.41 -21.90 6.85
CA ARG A 271 25.13 -23.16 6.58
C ARG A 271 24.48 -23.76 5.33
N GLY A 272 25.32 -23.95 4.32
CA GLY A 272 24.94 -23.95 2.92
C GLY A 272 23.89 -24.97 2.51
N HIS A 273 23.08 -24.58 1.52
CA HIS A 273 22.57 -25.48 0.50
C HIS A 273 22.33 -24.71 -0.80
N GLY A 274 22.98 -25.20 -1.87
CA GLY A 274 22.48 -25.24 -3.25
C GLY A 274 22.07 -23.94 -3.95
N ARG A 275 22.83 -23.57 -4.99
CA ARG A 275 22.32 -22.80 -6.13
C ARG A 275 21.08 -23.52 -6.70
N GLY A 276 19.90 -22.94 -6.53
CA GLY A 276 18.65 -23.44 -7.10
C GLY A 276 17.59 -22.35 -7.06
N GLN A 277 16.90 -22.14 -8.18
CA GLN A 277 15.90 -21.10 -8.41
C GLN A 277 14.85 -21.02 -7.29
N GLY A 278 14.76 -19.87 -6.62
CA GLY A 278 13.80 -19.62 -5.54
C GLY A 278 13.93 -18.22 -4.93
N HIS A 279 14.16 -17.20 -5.77
CA HIS A 279 14.62 -15.88 -5.28
C HIS A 279 13.54 -15.04 -4.58
N GLY A 280 12.25 -15.28 -4.79
CA GLY A 280 11.18 -14.48 -4.17
C GLY A 280 10.84 -14.90 -2.74
N VAL A 281 10.55 -16.19 -2.54
CA VAL A 281 10.10 -16.73 -1.24
C VAL A 281 11.26 -16.79 -0.23
N GLY A 282 12.47 -17.10 -0.70
CA GLY A 282 13.67 -17.15 0.15
C GLY A 282 14.15 -15.79 0.63
N ALA A 283 13.96 -14.72 -0.15
CA ALA A 283 14.32 -13.35 0.27
C ALA A 283 13.33 -12.79 1.30
N GLN A 284 12.03 -13.04 1.13
CA GLN A 284 11.00 -12.62 2.09
C GLN A 284 11.15 -13.31 3.46
N GLY A 285 11.39 -14.62 3.48
CA GLY A 285 11.66 -15.35 4.74
C GLY A 285 12.94 -14.89 5.44
N ARG A 286 13.99 -14.55 4.68
CA ARG A 286 15.25 -14.01 5.21
C ARG A 286 15.10 -12.59 5.79
N ALA A 287 14.27 -11.75 5.16
CA ALA A 287 13.95 -10.42 5.69
C ALA A 287 13.07 -10.49 6.95
N MET A 288 12.08 -11.38 6.99
CA MET A 288 11.26 -11.61 8.20
C MET A 288 12.11 -12.10 9.38
N ALA A 289 13.05 -13.02 9.15
CA ALA A 289 13.98 -13.49 10.17
C ALA A 289 14.96 -12.37 10.63
N ALA A 290 15.28 -11.44 9.74
CA ALA A 290 16.15 -10.29 10.02
C ALA A 290 15.47 -9.22 10.88
N LEU A 291 14.19 -8.97 10.67
CA LEU A 291 13.40 -7.93 11.35
C LEU A 291 12.78 -8.41 12.68
N SER A 292 13.34 -9.45 13.29
CA SER A 292 12.79 -10.07 14.50
C SER A 292 13.75 -10.19 15.72
N PRO A 293 14.76 -9.31 15.94
CA PRO A 293 15.46 -9.32 17.22
C PRO A 293 14.59 -8.62 18.27
N CYS A 294 14.06 -9.40 19.22
CA CYS A 294 13.33 -8.83 20.34
C CYS A 294 14.20 -7.88 21.17
N PRO A 295 13.69 -6.68 21.52
CA PRO A 295 14.50 -5.70 22.20
C PRO A 295 14.80 -6.14 23.62
N ARG A 296 16.08 -6.13 24.01
CA ARG A 296 16.52 -6.56 25.35
C ARG A 296 15.94 -5.71 26.47
N ARG A 297 15.62 -4.44 26.17
CA ARG A 297 14.98 -3.48 27.08
C ARG A 297 13.62 -3.10 26.50
N SER A 298 12.64 -2.81 27.36
CA SER A 298 11.34 -2.28 26.94
C SER A 298 10.51 -3.25 26.06
N CYS A 299 10.58 -4.56 26.35
CA CYS A 299 9.89 -5.62 25.61
C CYS A 299 8.40 -5.34 25.35
N LEU A 300 7.66 -4.99 26.40
CA LEU A 300 6.22 -4.71 26.30
C LEU A 300 5.95 -3.43 25.53
N ALA A 301 6.78 -2.40 25.69
CA ALA A 301 6.63 -1.13 24.98
C ALA A 301 6.96 -1.24 23.48
N ALA A 302 7.70 -2.27 23.07
CA ALA A 302 7.98 -2.54 21.66
C ALA A 302 6.72 -2.93 20.88
N ARG A 303 5.72 -3.50 21.56
CA ARG A 303 4.42 -3.91 20.99
C ARG A 303 4.53 -4.86 19.79
N ASP A 304 5.66 -5.52 19.66
CA ASP A 304 5.96 -6.45 18.57
C ASP A 304 5.27 -7.79 18.84
N PRO A 305 4.33 -8.24 17.97
CA PRO A 305 3.63 -9.51 18.16
C PRO A 305 4.55 -10.72 18.26
N TYR A 306 5.77 -10.65 17.71
CA TYR A 306 6.73 -11.74 17.77
C TYR A 306 7.53 -11.78 19.07
N CYS A 307 7.38 -10.80 19.96
CA CYS A 307 8.14 -10.69 21.19
C CYS A 307 7.27 -10.82 22.43
N VAL A 308 7.75 -11.58 23.40
CA VAL A 308 7.10 -11.78 24.68
C VAL A 308 8.10 -11.60 25.82
N TRP A 309 7.63 -11.11 26.96
CA TRP A 309 8.42 -10.98 28.18
C TRP A 309 8.24 -12.19 29.07
N LEU A 310 9.33 -12.87 29.42
CA LEU A 310 9.38 -13.95 30.41
C LEU A 310 10.10 -13.47 31.67
N PRO A 311 9.51 -13.61 32.87
CA PRO A 311 10.19 -13.23 34.12
C PRO A 311 11.58 -13.85 34.29
N SER A 312 11.76 -15.10 33.83
CA SER A 312 13.02 -15.84 33.99
C SER A 312 14.08 -15.57 32.92
N ARG A 313 13.70 -15.03 31.75
CA ARG A 313 14.59 -14.91 30.57
C ARG A 313 14.61 -13.52 29.95
N GLY A 314 13.77 -12.61 30.42
CA GLY A 314 13.56 -11.31 29.80
C GLY A 314 12.79 -11.41 28.47
N CYS A 315 13.09 -10.52 27.54
CA CYS A 315 12.42 -10.46 26.24
C CYS A 315 12.95 -11.54 25.30
N VAL A 316 12.05 -12.37 24.76
CA VAL A 316 12.39 -13.46 23.84
C VAL A 316 11.42 -13.51 22.65
N PRO A 317 11.83 -14.06 21.51
CA PRO A 317 10.91 -14.39 20.42
C PRO A 317 9.87 -15.41 20.89
N PHE A 318 8.61 -15.20 20.51
CA PHE A 318 7.54 -16.15 20.76
C PHE A 318 7.79 -17.46 20.00
N SER A 319 7.56 -18.57 20.69
CA SER A 319 7.49 -19.93 20.15
C SER A 319 6.40 -20.69 20.93
N GLU A 320 5.76 -21.67 20.29
CA GLU A 320 4.79 -22.55 20.93
C GLU A 320 5.40 -23.37 22.09
N ASP A 321 6.72 -23.59 22.06
CA ASP A 321 7.46 -24.33 23.10
C ASP A 321 7.71 -23.51 24.38
N LEU A 322 7.32 -22.23 24.40
CA LEU A 322 7.55 -21.38 25.56
C LEU A 322 6.63 -21.75 26.73
N PRO A 323 7.13 -21.65 27.98
CA PRO A 323 6.30 -21.88 29.15
C PRO A 323 5.18 -20.82 29.24
N SER A 324 4.05 -21.22 29.83
CA SER A 324 2.96 -20.30 30.17
C SER A 324 3.41 -19.18 31.13
N GLY A 325 2.70 -18.05 31.13
CA GLY A 325 2.98 -16.92 32.02
C GLY A 325 3.89 -15.85 31.40
N PHE A 326 4.14 -15.92 30.09
CA PHE A 326 4.71 -14.80 29.34
C PHE A 326 3.73 -13.63 29.29
N GLN A 327 4.27 -12.41 29.18
CA GLN A 327 3.51 -11.17 29.07
C GLN A 327 3.72 -10.54 27.69
N GLN A 328 2.66 -9.95 27.13
CA GLN A 328 2.71 -9.20 25.88
C GLN A 328 1.65 -8.10 25.90
N ASP A 329 2.03 -6.90 25.44
CA ASP A 329 1.11 -5.78 25.22
C ASP A 329 1.26 -5.25 23.79
N VAL A 330 0.39 -5.70 22.88
CA VAL A 330 0.36 -5.22 21.49
C VAL A 330 -0.56 -4.00 21.33
N GLU A 331 -1.63 -3.94 22.13
CA GLU A 331 -2.65 -2.89 22.04
C GLU A 331 -2.20 -1.57 22.72
N GLY A 332 -1.17 -1.63 23.57
CA GLY A 332 -0.63 -0.48 24.32
C GLY A 332 -1.48 -0.14 25.55
N SER A 333 -2.25 -1.11 26.04
CA SER A 333 -3.27 -0.90 27.07
C SER A 333 -2.68 -0.71 28.47
N LEU A 334 -1.43 -1.10 28.69
CA LEU A 334 -0.84 -1.04 30.02
C LEU A 334 -0.27 0.34 30.39
N GLY A 335 -0.25 1.32 29.47
CA GLY A 335 0.26 2.67 29.77
C GLY A 335 1.72 2.70 30.26
N ILE A 336 2.47 1.61 30.07
CA ILE A 336 3.86 1.46 30.54
C ILE A 336 4.76 2.27 29.60
N SER A 337 4.73 3.58 29.79
CA SER A 337 5.76 4.49 29.32
C SER A 337 6.82 4.60 30.40
N GLY A 338 7.88 3.79 30.30
CA GLY A 338 9.14 4.05 30.99
C GLY A 338 9.64 2.96 31.94
N SER A 339 10.93 2.64 31.76
CA SER A 339 11.87 2.09 32.74
C SER A 339 11.40 0.91 33.59
N CYS A 340 11.74 -0.31 33.17
CA CYS A 340 11.91 -1.42 34.10
C CYS A 340 13.17 -1.16 34.95
N GLN A 341 13.05 -0.36 36.01
CA GLN A 341 14.00 -0.43 37.13
C GLN A 341 13.62 -1.62 38.00
N GLY A 342 14.64 -2.43 38.29
CA GLY A 342 14.50 -3.74 38.93
C GLY A 342 13.85 -3.67 40.31
N ALA A 343 13.18 -4.76 40.65
CA ALA A 343 12.65 -5.01 41.97
C ALA A 343 13.79 -5.08 43.00
N THR A 344 13.79 -4.13 43.94
CA THR A 344 14.33 -4.33 45.29
C THR A 344 13.40 -3.63 46.28
N ALA A 345 12.66 -4.40 47.05
CA ALA A 345 11.99 -3.90 48.24
C ALA A 345 11.94 -5.01 49.30
N ALA A 346 12.88 -4.94 50.25
CA ALA A 346 12.74 -5.45 51.60
C ALA A 346 13.82 -4.78 52.47
N ALA A 347 13.46 -3.72 53.21
CA ALA A 347 13.92 -3.46 54.57
C ALA A 347 13.28 -2.16 55.14
N ASP A 348 12.91 -2.28 56.41
CA ASP A 348 12.36 -1.33 57.38
C ASP A 348 13.04 0.05 57.52
N GLY A 349 12.29 1.00 58.11
CA GLY A 349 12.76 1.69 59.32
C GLY A 349 12.99 3.21 59.27
N ASP A 350 11.99 3.94 59.78
CA ASP A 350 12.06 5.05 60.76
C ASP A 350 12.68 6.44 60.46
N GLU A 351 12.17 7.40 61.24
CA GLU A 351 12.15 8.87 61.14
C GLU A 351 13.51 9.64 61.17
N ASP A 352 13.52 10.83 60.52
CA ASP A 352 13.78 12.17 61.14
C ASP A 352 14.52 13.17 60.21
N GLY A 353 14.10 14.44 60.28
CA GLY A 353 15.00 15.60 60.25
C GLY A 353 15.59 16.14 58.94
N ASP A 354 14.83 17.00 58.27
CA ASP A 354 15.18 18.34 57.74
C ASP A 354 16.49 18.59 56.93
N VAL A 355 16.33 19.25 55.77
CA VAL A 355 17.02 20.49 55.33
C VAL A 355 16.81 20.66 53.81
N ALA A 356 16.25 21.82 53.49
CA ALA A 356 15.79 22.26 52.19
C ALA A 356 16.85 22.27 51.06
N HIS A 357 16.41 21.82 49.88
CA HIS A 357 16.72 22.51 48.63
C HIS A 357 15.47 22.48 47.72
N GLU A 358 14.66 23.53 47.80
CA GLU A 358 13.59 23.79 46.83
C GLU A 358 14.20 23.95 45.43
N VAL A 359 14.11 22.91 44.60
CA VAL A 359 14.08 23.06 43.14
C VAL A 359 12.63 22.83 42.72
N ARG A 360 11.92 23.94 42.57
CA ARG A 360 10.52 24.01 42.17
C ARG A 360 10.34 23.43 40.77
N HIS A 361 9.73 22.24 40.67
CA HIS A 361 9.05 21.80 39.46
C HIS A 361 7.71 22.53 39.33
N PRO A 362 7.38 23.18 38.20
CA PRO A 362 6.00 23.48 37.87
C PRO A 362 5.33 22.20 37.36
N GLY A 363 4.22 21.83 38.01
CA GLY A 363 3.26 20.86 37.50
C GLY A 363 2.60 21.29 36.18
N PRO A 364 1.64 20.51 35.66
CA PRO A 364 1.25 20.50 34.26
C PRO A 364 0.59 21.83 33.85
N GLY A 365 1.39 22.65 33.17
CA GLY A 365 0.97 23.92 32.60
C GLY A 365 0.26 23.73 31.26
N ALA A 366 -0.88 24.42 31.16
CA ALA A 366 -1.69 24.68 29.98
C ALA A 366 -0.93 24.70 28.65
N ALA A 367 -1.59 24.20 27.60
CA ALA A 367 -1.22 24.41 26.21
C ALA A 367 -0.81 25.86 25.97
N ALA A 368 0.47 26.07 25.62
CA ALA A 368 1.00 27.38 25.31
C ALA A 368 0.36 27.87 23.99
N THR A 369 -0.75 28.59 24.10
CA THR A 369 -1.30 29.37 22.99
C THR A 369 -0.37 30.54 22.73
N VAL A 370 0.30 30.53 21.57
CA VAL A 370 1.11 31.67 21.11
C VAL A 370 0.18 32.88 20.92
N PRO A 371 0.44 34.02 21.57
CA PRO A 371 -0.42 35.18 21.45
C PRO A 371 -0.43 35.68 20.01
N VAL A 372 -1.62 35.88 19.46
CA VAL A 372 -1.88 36.32 18.07
C VAL A 372 -1.00 37.48 17.60
N PRO A 373 -0.66 38.50 18.42
CA PRO A 373 0.24 39.59 18.01
C PRO A 373 1.64 39.10 17.60
N VAL A 374 2.15 38.03 18.23
CA VAL A 374 3.46 37.45 17.90
C VAL A 374 3.42 36.73 16.57
N LEU A 375 2.34 35.97 16.29
CA LEU A 375 2.11 35.34 15.00
C LEU A 375 1.98 36.39 13.88
N VAL A 376 1.23 37.46 14.11
CA VAL A 376 1.11 38.58 13.16
C VAL A 376 2.46 39.27 12.93
N GLY A 377 3.24 39.49 14.00
CA GLY A 377 4.59 40.05 13.91
C GLY A 377 5.54 39.16 13.09
N CYS A 378 5.51 37.83 13.29
CA CYS A 378 6.33 36.89 12.53
C CYS A 378 5.95 36.87 11.04
N VAL A 379 4.65 36.91 10.72
CA VAL A 379 4.17 36.93 9.32
C VAL A 379 4.57 38.24 8.64
N LEU A 380 4.36 39.38 9.29
CA LEU A 380 4.75 40.69 8.74
C LEU A 380 6.27 40.80 8.56
N GLY A 381 7.06 40.27 9.50
CA GLY A 381 8.52 40.21 9.40
C GLY A 381 9.00 39.35 8.22
N ALA A 382 8.37 38.18 8.00
CA ALA A 382 8.68 37.31 6.87
C ALA A 382 8.36 37.98 5.52
N PHE A 383 7.23 38.69 5.42
CA PHE A 383 6.88 39.45 4.22
C PHE A 383 7.85 40.60 3.94
N ALA A 384 8.25 41.36 4.96
CA ALA A 384 9.21 42.45 4.80
C ALA A 384 10.59 41.95 4.35
N LEU A 385 11.08 40.85 4.93
CA LEU A 385 12.33 40.22 4.53
C LEU A 385 12.25 39.64 3.09
N GLY A 386 11.12 39.03 2.73
CA GLY A 386 10.89 38.54 1.36
C GLY A 386 10.86 39.66 0.31
N ALA A 387 10.25 40.80 0.65
CA ALA A 387 10.21 41.98 -0.22
C ALA A 387 11.60 42.62 -0.40
N LEU A 388 12.41 42.69 0.67
CA LEU A 388 13.79 43.17 0.58
C LEU A 388 14.68 42.24 -0.25
N ALA A 389 14.54 40.93 -0.08
CA ALA A 389 15.30 39.95 -0.84
C ALA A 389 14.96 39.99 -2.34
N THR A 390 13.67 40.09 -2.68
CA THR A 390 13.23 40.22 -4.08
C THR A 390 13.62 41.56 -4.71
N GLY A 391 13.59 42.65 -3.93
CA GLY A 391 14.12 43.94 -4.34
C GLY A 391 15.61 43.88 -4.71
N LEU A 392 16.45 43.31 -3.83
CA LEU A 392 17.89 43.15 -4.06
C LEU A 392 18.20 42.29 -5.29
N VAL A 393 17.46 41.21 -5.52
CA VAL A 393 17.63 40.35 -6.70
C VAL A 393 17.25 41.10 -7.98
N ALA A 394 16.19 41.91 -7.95
CA ALA A 394 15.79 42.71 -9.11
C ALA A 394 16.81 43.80 -9.47
N THR A 395 17.46 44.43 -8.49
CA THR A 395 18.54 45.41 -8.75
C THR A 395 19.84 44.75 -9.22
N CYS A 396 20.18 43.56 -8.74
CA CYS A 396 21.37 42.84 -9.17
C CYS A 396 21.24 42.20 -10.57
N CYS A 397 20.03 42.02 -11.09
CA CYS A 397 19.78 41.38 -12.39
C CYS A 397 19.53 42.34 -13.57
N GLN A 398 19.64 43.66 -13.38
CA GLN A 398 19.61 44.60 -14.50
C GLN A 398 20.91 44.54 -15.30
N ARG A 399 20.92 43.75 -16.39
CA ARG A 399 21.99 43.77 -17.40
C ARG A 399 21.92 45.08 -18.20
N PRO A 400 23.05 45.74 -18.50
CA PRO A 400 23.06 46.89 -19.40
C PRO A 400 22.64 46.46 -20.82
N ALA A 401 21.82 47.27 -21.47
CA ALA A 401 21.32 47.03 -22.82
C ALA A 401 22.47 47.05 -23.84
N VAL A 402 22.63 45.96 -24.60
CA VAL A 402 23.57 45.86 -25.72
C VAL A 402 22.88 46.43 -26.97
N PRO A 403 23.48 47.41 -27.69
CA PRO A 403 22.90 47.95 -28.91
C PRO A 403 22.93 46.93 -30.06
N LYS A 404 21.81 46.83 -30.80
CA LYS A 404 21.64 45.94 -31.96
C LYS A 404 22.51 46.38 -33.14
N ALA A 405 23.32 45.47 -33.68
CA ALA A 405 24.00 45.64 -34.97
C ALA A 405 23.04 45.40 -36.15
N PRO A 406 23.23 46.08 -37.31
CA PRO A 406 22.37 45.95 -38.48
C PRO A 406 22.58 44.62 -39.25
N PRO A 407 21.57 44.15 -39.99
CA PRO A 407 21.59 42.84 -40.66
C PRO A 407 22.44 42.82 -41.94
N GLU A 408 23.21 41.74 -42.14
CA GLU A 408 23.95 41.43 -43.38
C GLU A 408 23.03 40.92 -44.50
N PRO A 409 23.35 41.21 -45.78
CA PRO A 409 22.56 40.77 -46.94
C PRO A 409 22.83 39.32 -47.35
N PRO A 410 21.88 38.67 -48.06
CA PRO A 410 21.94 37.24 -48.37
C PRO A 410 22.92 36.90 -49.51
N CYS A 411 23.75 35.89 -49.29
CA CYS A 411 24.60 35.29 -50.32
C CYS A 411 23.82 34.35 -51.25
N ALA A 412 24.10 34.50 -52.55
CA ALA A 412 23.48 33.86 -53.70
C ALA A 412 23.74 32.33 -53.81
N PRO A 413 22.90 31.60 -54.57
CA PRO A 413 22.99 30.14 -54.71
C PRO A 413 24.12 29.72 -55.65
N ARG A 414 24.76 28.58 -55.34
CA ARG A 414 25.60 27.85 -56.30
C ARG A 414 24.80 26.67 -56.87
N THR A 415 24.80 26.58 -58.19
CA THR A 415 24.49 25.39 -59.01
C THR A 415 25.68 25.16 -59.96
N PRO A 416 25.77 24.00 -60.63
CA PRO A 416 25.08 22.73 -60.40
C PRO A 416 25.94 21.72 -59.62
#